data_AF-A0A9D6XMR7-F1
#
_entry.id   AF-A0A9D6XMR7-F1
#
_cell.length_a   1.000
_cell.length_b   1.000
_cell.length_c   1.000
_cell.angle_alpha   90.00
_cell.angle_beta   90.00
_cell.angle_gamma   90.00
#
_symmetry.space_group_name_H-M   'P 1'
#
loop_
_entity.id
_entity.type
_entity.pdbx_description
1 polymer ?
#
loop_
_entity_poly.entity_id
_entity_poly.type
_entity_poly.pdbx_seq_one_letter_code
_entity_poly.pdbx_strand_id
1 'polypeptide(L)'
;MELMIVGIILLLFSLEPFFIPDSLKTALFLTLFYASFCFGIILVSDAICQKVTGRSTVRALLAPGRGRWRFFILAVVAGFAFDGAASYFGALWFYPFYSTLFYLIAIVALGGFIGYWLTIVISYDAAKEVLDEVVGEKDVTRDFRFEKTVYKIFLVLGIAGTAISLHKIGLNTNFLQNFTFNVTTFKPPYLEFSYVLLLTFSLLFVFEFVEYYRHRTSLIKDVIHGYWNPLVAIVLISVVLGIYMEGQNLPIRLWVYVNWPWQEVKIFGLPILVLVVWPLQYVLFLSFYRAFGDRRSEELWTPTKLK
;
A
#
# COMPACT_ATOMS: atom_id res chain seq x y z
N MET A 1 -5.37 -25.61 -5.92
CA MET A 1 -3.98 -26.11 -6.03
C MET A 1 -3.29 -25.56 -7.28
N GLU A 2 -3.92 -25.59 -8.45
CA GLU A 2 -3.35 -25.06 -9.71
C GLU A 2 -2.95 -23.58 -9.65
N LEU A 3 -3.82 -22.69 -9.14
CA LEU A 3 -3.51 -21.25 -9.02
C LEU A 3 -2.28 -20.97 -8.15
N MET A 4 -2.10 -21.72 -7.06
CA MET A 4 -0.95 -21.59 -6.16
C MET A 4 0.35 -21.96 -6.89
N ILE A 5 0.33 -23.04 -7.68
CA ILE A 5 1.50 -23.47 -8.45
C ILE A 5 1.89 -22.42 -9.49
N VAL A 6 0.91 -21.90 -10.25
CA VAL A 6 1.15 -20.82 -11.22
C VAL A 6 1.70 -19.58 -10.53
N GLY A 7 1.13 -19.19 -9.38
CA GLY A 7 1.61 -18.07 -8.59
C GLY A 7 3.07 -18.25 -8.14
N ILE A 8 3.43 -19.43 -7.64
CA ILE A 8 4.82 -19.76 -7.26
C ILE A 8 5.75 -19.69 -8.48
N ILE A 9 5.33 -20.22 -9.64
CA ILE A 9 6.12 -20.14 -10.88
C ILE A 9 6.36 -18.68 -11.27
N LEU A 10 5.34 -17.82 -11.21
CA LEU A 10 5.49 -16.39 -11.50
C LEU A 10 6.42 -15.67 -10.51
N LEU A 11 6.37 -16.04 -9.23
CA LEU A 11 7.32 -15.54 -8.24
C LEU A 11 8.74 -15.97 -8.55
N LEU A 12 8.98 -17.25 -8.82
CA LEU A 12 10.31 -17.73 -9.23
C LEU A 12 10.79 -17.04 -10.50
N PHE A 13 9.92 -16.87 -11.49
CA PHE A 13 10.23 -16.15 -12.72
C PHE A 13 10.57 -14.69 -12.46
N SER A 14 9.91 -14.01 -11.51
CA SER A 14 10.22 -12.63 -11.12
C SER A 14 11.67 -12.42 -10.60
N LEU A 15 12.40 -13.49 -10.26
CA LEU A 15 13.80 -13.44 -9.82
C LEU A 15 14.81 -13.49 -11.00
N GLU A 16 14.35 -13.77 -12.22
CA GLU A 16 15.21 -13.88 -13.40
C GLU A 16 16.13 -12.67 -13.66
N PRO A 17 15.73 -11.41 -13.36
CA PRO A 17 16.62 -10.27 -13.54
C PRO A 17 17.94 -10.33 -12.75
N PHE A 18 18.09 -11.24 -11.79
CA PHE A 18 19.38 -11.49 -11.12
C PHE A 18 20.41 -12.18 -12.02
N PHE A 19 19.96 -13.00 -12.96
CA PHE A 19 20.82 -13.86 -13.76
C PHE A 19 21.14 -13.28 -15.13
N ILE A 20 20.44 -12.23 -15.54
CA ILE A 20 20.66 -11.59 -16.84
C ILE A 20 21.73 -10.50 -16.78
N PRO A 21 22.50 -10.30 -17.87
CA PRO A 21 23.43 -9.19 -18.01
C PRO A 21 22.73 -7.82 -17.90
N ASP A 22 23.43 -6.84 -17.31
CA ASP A 22 22.91 -5.48 -17.14
C ASP A 22 22.50 -4.81 -18.46
N SER A 23 23.15 -5.16 -19.57
CA SER A 23 22.82 -4.65 -20.90
C SER A 23 21.42 -5.03 -21.39
N LEU A 24 20.79 -6.06 -20.80
CA LEU A 24 19.44 -6.51 -21.14
C LEU A 24 18.36 -5.97 -20.19
N LYS A 25 18.76 -5.31 -19.09
CA LYS A 25 17.84 -4.76 -18.08
C LYS A 25 17.20 -3.45 -18.58
N THR A 26 16.24 -3.58 -19.47
CA THR A 26 15.44 -2.45 -19.98
C THR A 26 14.22 -2.18 -19.09
N ALA A 27 13.66 -0.96 -19.15
CA ALA A 27 12.46 -0.56 -18.40
C ALA A 27 11.30 -1.55 -18.59
N LEU A 28 11.04 -1.91 -19.85
CA LEU A 28 9.97 -2.85 -20.23
C LEU A 28 10.22 -4.22 -19.63
N PHE A 29 11.44 -4.74 -19.79
CA PHE A 29 11.80 -6.05 -19.28
C PHE A 29 11.59 -6.10 -17.76
N LEU A 30 12.16 -5.15 -17.01
CA LEU A 30 12.01 -5.09 -15.55
C LEU A 30 10.55 -4.91 -15.10
N THR A 31 9.75 -4.15 -15.87
CA THR A 31 8.31 -4.00 -15.60
C THR A 31 7.57 -5.33 -15.73
N LEU A 32 7.92 -6.18 -16.70
CA LEU A 32 7.31 -7.49 -16.87
C LEU A 32 7.61 -8.41 -15.67
N PHE A 33 8.85 -8.42 -15.17
CA PHE A 33 9.19 -9.21 -13.98
C PHE A 33 8.53 -8.68 -12.71
N TYR A 34 8.42 -7.36 -12.57
CA TYR A 34 7.64 -6.75 -11.49
C TYR A 34 6.15 -7.11 -11.59
N ALA A 35 5.59 -7.12 -12.80
CA ALA A 35 4.22 -7.60 -13.02
C ALA A 35 4.08 -9.07 -12.64
N SER A 36 5.02 -9.94 -13.03
CA SER A 36 5.06 -11.34 -12.60
C SER A 36 5.11 -11.48 -11.08
N PHE A 37 5.89 -10.65 -10.38
CA PHE A 37 5.90 -10.59 -8.92
C PHE A 37 4.51 -10.28 -8.36
N CYS A 38 3.89 -9.17 -8.78
CA CYS A 38 2.55 -8.77 -8.33
C CYS A 38 1.49 -9.87 -8.60
N PHE A 39 1.45 -10.39 -9.82
CA PHE A 39 0.52 -11.47 -10.18
C PHE A 39 0.79 -12.76 -9.40
N GLY A 40 2.07 -13.09 -9.17
CA GLY A 40 2.47 -14.22 -8.34
C GLY A 40 1.92 -14.13 -6.92
N ILE A 41 2.11 -12.98 -6.26
CA ILE A 41 1.56 -12.73 -4.91
C ILE A 41 0.03 -12.80 -4.91
N ILE A 42 -0.63 -12.17 -5.89
CA ILE A 42 -2.09 -12.20 -6.03
C ILE A 42 -2.60 -13.64 -6.11
N LEU A 43 -2.00 -14.48 -6.96
CA LEU A 43 -2.45 -15.87 -7.16
C LEU A 43 -2.18 -16.76 -5.94
N VAL A 44 -1.01 -16.64 -5.31
CA VAL A 44 -0.68 -17.40 -4.09
C VAL A 44 -1.61 -17.00 -2.95
N SER A 45 -1.79 -15.70 -2.73
CA SER A 45 -2.62 -15.17 -1.64
C SER A 45 -4.09 -15.53 -1.85
N ASP A 46 -4.62 -15.40 -3.06
CA ASP A 46 -6.01 -15.82 -3.36
C ASP A 46 -6.21 -17.34 -3.19
N ALA A 47 -5.21 -18.15 -3.53
CA ALA A 47 -5.27 -19.59 -3.29
C ALA A 47 -5.25 -19.93 -1.79
N ILE A 48 -4.54 -19.16 -0.97
CA ILE A 48 -4.58 -19.28 0.50
C ILE A 48 -5.98 -18.92 1.01
N CYS A 49 -6.54 -17.77 0.61
CA CYS A 49 -7.91 -17.39 0.96
C CYS A 49 -8.92 -18.48 0.61
N GLN A 50 -8.86 -19.02 -0.62
CA GLN A 50 -9.76 -20.09 -1.06
C GLN A 50 -9.61 -21.36 -0.22
N LYS A 51 -8.39 -21.68 0.24
CA LYS A 51 -8.14 -22.86 1.07
C LYS A 51 -8.68 -22.68 2.50
N VAL A 52 -8.55 -21.48 3.07
CA VAL A 52 -8.97 -21.19 4.45
C VAL A 52 -10.48 -20.96 4.54
N THR A 53 -11.03 -20.10 3.67
CA THR A 53 -12.43 -19.63 3.78
C THR A 53 -13.36 -20.19 2.72
N GLY A 54 -12.83 -20.85 1.68
CA GLY A 54 -13.59 -21.27 0.51
C GLY A 54 -13.93 -20.14 -0.47
N ARG A 55 -13.42 -18.92 -0.25
CA ARG A 55 -13.73 -17.72 -1.05
C ARG A 55 -12.50 -17.19 -1.78
N SER A 56 -12.72 -16.66 -2.98
CA SER A 56 -11.68 -15.97 -3.77
C SER A 56 -11.88 -14.46 -3.64
N THR A 57 -10.92 -13.79 -2.99
CA THR A 57 -10.85 -12.33 -2.89
C THR A 57 -10.73 -11.70 -4.28
N VAL A 58 -9.94 -12.29 -5.18
CA VAL A 58 -9.79 -11.82 -6.57
C VAL A 58 -11.14 -11.81 -7.27
N ARG A 59 -11.87 -12.93 -7.21
CA ARG A 59 -13.20 -13.00 -7.84
C ARG A 59 -14.16 -12.01 -7.20
N ALA A 60 -14.13 -11.85 -5.88
CA ALA A 60 -14.99 -10.90 -5.19
C ALA A 60 -14.71 -9.45 -5.62
N LEU A 61 -13.45 -9.04 -5.71
CA LEU A 61 -13.06 -7.68 -6.12
C LEU A 61 -13.34 -7.41 -7.61
N LEU A 62 -13.01 -8.36 -8.49
CA LEU A 62 -13.12 -8.20 -9.94
C LEU A 62 -14.48 -8.56 -10.52
N ALA A 63 -15.40 -9.10 -9.70
CA ALA A 63 -16.76 -9.42 -10.13
C ALA A 63 -17.44 -8.22 -10.84
N PRO A 64 -18.13 -8.45 -11.98
CA PRO A 64 -18.82 -7.40 -12.71
C PRO A 64 -19.76 -6.58 -11.81
N GLY A 65 -19.69 -5.25 -11.92
CA GLY A 65 -20.53 -4.35 -11.14
C GLY A 65 -19.85 -3.02 -10.83
N ARG A 66 -20.54 -2.16 -10.08
CA ARG A 66 -19.99 -0.84 -9.68
C ARG A 66 -18.80 -0.95 -8.73
N GLY A 67 -18.73 -2.02 -7.93
CA GLY A 67 -17.67 -2.25 -6.95
C GLY A 67 -16.27 -2.32 -7.55
N ARG A 68 -16.10 -3.05 -8.67
CA ARG A 68 -14.79 -3.18 -9.34
C ARG A 68 -14.23 -1.84 -9.82
N TRP A 69 -15.10 -1.01 -10.41
CA TRP A 69 -14.70 0.30 -10.93
C TRP A 69 -14.38 1.26 -9.81
N ARG A 70 -15.15 1.20 -8.71
CA ARG A 70 -14.84 1.96 -7.50
C ARG A 70 -13.47 1.59 -6.95
N PHE A 71 -13.13 0.29 -6.87
CA PHE A 71 -11.80 -0.15 -6.48
C PHE A 71 -10.71 0.38 -7.43
N PHE A 72 -10.88 0.27 -8.75
CA PHE A 72 -9.89 0.79 -9.72
C PHE A 72 -9.67 2.30 -9.59
N ILE A 73 -10.75 3.07 -9.43
CA ILE A 73 -10.65 4.53 -9.24
C ILE A 73 -9.89 4.82 -7.94
N LEU A 74 -10.23 4.14 -6.83
CA LEU A 74 -9.55 4.34 -5.55
C LEU A 74 -8.07 3.92 -5.63
N ALA A 75 -7.75 2.82 -6.30
CA ALA A 75 -6.37 2.39 -6.51
C ALA A 75 -5.57 3.42 -7.30
N VAL A 76 -6.13 4.01 -8.36
CA VAL A 76 -5.45 5.07 -9.12
C VAL A 76 -5.28 6.33 -8.27
N VAL A 77 -6.32 6.76 -7.56
CA VAL A 77 -6.25 7.94 -6.68
C VAL A 77 -5.21 7.75 -5.58
N ALA A 78 -5.19 6.59 -4.92
CA ALA A 78 -4.21 6.27 -3.89
C ALA A 78 -2.79 6.18 -4.46
N GLY A 79 -2.63 5.59 -5.65
CA GLY A 79 -1.34 5.55 -6.35
C GLY A 79 -0.78 6.94 -6.58
N PHE A 80 -1.58 7.85 -7.14
CA PHE A 80 -1.18 9.24 -7.32
C PHE A 80 -0.95 9.99 -6.01
N ALA A 81 -1.78 9.78 -5.00
CA ALA A 81 -1.64 10.49 -3.73
C ALA A 81 -0.38 10.04 -2.98
N PHE A 82 -0.13 8.73 -2.91
CA PHE A 82 0.95 8.18 -2.10
C PHE A 82 2.28 8.23 -2.83
N ASP A 83 2.34 7.83 -4.10
CA ASP A 83 3.55 8.03 -4.91
C ASP A 83 3.81 9.53 -5.13
N GLY A 84 2.74 10.34 -5.20
CA GLY A 84 2.84 11.79 -5.20
C GLY A 84 3.50 12.35 -3.95
N ALA A 85 3.00 12.01 -2.78
CA ALA A 85 3.57 12.47 -1.51
C ALA A 85 5.01 11.98 -1.33
N ALA A 86 5.27 10.70 -1.60
CA ALA A 86 6.55 10.08 -1.29
C ALA A 86 7.61 10.24 -2.39
N SER A 87 7.29 9.91 -3.64
CA SER A 87 8.23 9.98 -4.77
C SER A 87 8.26 11.36 -5.42
N TYR A 88 7.11 12.00 -5.66
CA TYR A 88 7.10 13.26 -6.41
C TYR A 88 7.49 14.46 -5.56
N PHE A 89 6.87 14.61 -4.38
CA PHE A 89 7.16 15.70 -3.45
C PHE A 89 8.25 15.33 -2.46
N GLY A 90 8.17 14.14 -1.85
CA GLY A 90 9.18 13.65 -0.89
C GLY A 90 10.51 13.28 -1.53
N ALA A 91 10.55 13.04 -2.84
CA ALA A 91 11.72 12.57 -3.57
C ALA A 91 12.44 11.41 -2.85
N LEU A 92 11.67 10.50 -2.24
CA LEU A 92 12.21 9.42 -1.38
C LEU A 92 12.84 8.28 -2.17
N TRP A 93 12.56 8.21 -3.47
CA TRP A 93 13.23 7.32 -4.42
C TRP A 93 13.08 7.83 -5.85
N PHE A 94 13.86 7.25 -6.77
CA PHE A 94 13.71 7.44 -8.21
C PHE A 94 13.93 6.10 -8.94
N TYR A 95 13.47 6.01 -10.19
CA TYR A 95 13.48 4.82 -11.04
C TYR A 95 14.46 4.99 -12.20
N PRO A 96 15.74 4.59 -12.06
CA PRO A 96 16.80 4.90 -13.04
C PRO A 96 16.55 4.30 -14.43
N PHE A 97 15.81 3.19 -14.51
CA PHE A 97 15.53 2.52 -15.78
C PHE A 97 14.36 3.16 -16.54
N TYR A 98 13.57 4.04 -15.91
CA TYR A 98 12.29 4.48 -16.45
C TYR A 98 12.45 5.87 -17.04
N SER A 99 11.95 6.10 -18.25
CA SER A 99 11.66 7.46 -18.70
C SER A 99 10.34 7.92 -18.07
N THR A 100 10.18 9.23 -17.86
CA THR A 100 8.92 9.79 -17.35
C THR A 100 7.71 9.36 -18.20
N LEU A 101 7.86 9.35 -19.52
CA LEU A 101 6.79 8.90 -20.43
C LEU A 101 6.47 7.42 -20.25
N PHE A 102 7.50 6.56 -20.18
CA PHE A 102 7.30 5.13 -19.96
C PHE A 102 6.62 4.87 -18.61
N TYR A 103 7.05 5.55 -17.54
CA TYR A 103 6.42 5.47 -16.23
C TYR A 103 4.92 5.83 -16.29
N LEU A 104 4.57 6.94 -16.96
CA LEU A 104 3.17 7.35 -17.12
C LEU A 104 2.35 6.32 -17.90
N ILE A 105 2.91 5.72 -18.95
CA ILE A 105 2.20 4.69 -19.72
C ILE A 105 2.08 3.41 -18.89
N ALA A 106 3.18 2.86 -18.41
CA ALA A 106 3.22 1.54 -17.78
C ALA A 106 2.55 1.53 -16.39
N ILE A 107 2.86 2.51 -15.54
CA ILE A 107 2.42 2.52 -14.14
C ILE A 107 1.04 3.16 -14.00
N VAL A 108 0.80 4.28 -14.69
CA VAL A 108 -0.48 5.00 -14.60
C VAL A 108 -1.49 4.44 -15.58
N ALA A 109 -1.22 4.50 -16.89
CA ALA A 109 -2.22 4.19 -17.91
C ALA A 109 -2.54 2.69 -18.03
N LEU A 110 -1.52 1.83 -17.94
CA LEU A 110 -1.67 0.38 -18.06
C LEU A 110 -1.96 -0.33 -16.73
N GLY A 111 -2.24 0.43 -15.66
CA GLY A 111 -2.77 -0.12 -14.42
C GLY A 111 -1.75 -0.67 -13.44
N GLY A 112 -0.49 -0.21 -13.48
CA GLY A 112 0.52 -0.57 -12.48
C GLY A 112 0.08 -0.25 -11.05
N PHE A 113 -0.54 0.91 -10.80
CA PHE A 113 -1.13 1.22 -9.50
C PHE A 113 -2.22 0.22 -9.09
N ILE A 114 -3.08 -0.20 -10.04
CA ILE A 114 -4.14 -1.17 -9.76
C ILE A 114 -3.52 -2.52 -9.35
N GLY A 115 -2.51 -2.99 -10.09
CA GLY A 115 -1.80 -4.23 -9.78
C GLY A 115 -1.11 -4.19 -8.41
N TYR A 116 -0.46 -3.07 -8.09
CA TYR A 116 0.18 -2.87 -6.79
C TYR A 116 -0.82 -2.91 -5.63
N TRP A 117 -1.92 -2.15 -5.71
CA TRP A 117 -2.91 -2.12 -4.64
C TRP A 117 -3.73 -3.40 -4.53
N LEU A 118 -3.94 -4.14 -5.63
CA LEU A 118 -4.49 -5.51 -5.58
C LEU A 118 -3.58 -6.44 -4.80
N THR A 119 -2.26 -6.33 -5.03
CA THR A 119 -1.26 -7.12 -4.30
C THR A 119 -1.36 -6.85 -2.80
N ILE A 120 -1.47 -5.59 -2.39
CA ILE A 120 -1.66 -5.22 -0.98
C ILE A 120 -2.93 -5.83 -0.40
N VAL A 121 -4.10 -5.63 -1.01
CA VAL A 121 -5.37 -6.10 -0.46
C VAL A 121 -5.42 -7.62 -0.34
N ILE A 122 -5.05 -8.33 -1.40
CA ILE A 122 -5.22 -9.78 -1.44
C ILE A 122 -4.19 -10.47 -0.54
N SER A 123 -2.96 -9.95 -0.47
CA SER A 123 -1.95 -10.48 0.46
C SER A 123 -2.31 -10.21 1.92
N TYR A 124 -2.86 -9.02 2.21
CA TYR A 124 -3.41 -8.70 3.52
C TYR A 124 -4.53 -9.66 3.92
N ASP A 125 -5.53 -9.85 3.05
CA ASP A 125 -6.65 -10.76 3.32
C ASP A 125 -6.14 -12.17 3.61
N ALA A 126 -5.22 -12.69 2.79
CA ALA A 126 -4.65 -14.01 3.01
C ALA A 126 -3.97 -14.15 4.38
N ALA A 127 -3.18 -13.16 4.79
CA ALA A 127 -2.53 -13.17 6.10
C ALA A 127 -3.53 -13.06 7.25
N LYS A 128 -4.54 -12.20 7.10
CA LYS A 128 -5.58 -11.97 8.10
C LYS A 128 -6.48 -13.19 8.28
N GLU A 129 -6.94 -13.82 7.20
CA GLU A 129 -7.76 -15.03 7.27
C GLU A 129 -7.01 -16.20 7.92
N VAL A 130 -5.70 -16.35 7.66
CA VAL A 130 -4.88 -17.35 8.35
C VAL A 130 -4.76 -17.04 9.85
N LEU A 131 -4.60 -15.77 10.23
CA LEU A 131 -4.55 -15.38 11.64
C LEU A 131 -5.90 -15.57 12.33
N ASP A 132 -7.00 -15.23 11.68
CA ASP A 132 -8.35 -15.44 12.21
C ASP A 132 -8.64 -16.92 12.45
N GLU A 133 -8.22 -17.81 11.55
CA GLU A 133 -8.34 -19.25 11.71
C GLU A 133 -7.48 -19.80 12.87
N VAL A 134 -6.27 -19.27 13.07
CA VAL A 134 -5.30 -19.80 14.06
C VAL A 134 -5.49 -19.21 15.46
N VAL A 135 -5.65 -17.89 15.56
CA VAL A 135 -5.74 -17.15 16.83
C VAL A 135 -7.20 -17.03 17.29
N GLY A 136 -8.13 -17.11 16.35
CA GLY A 136 -9.54 -16.86 16.59
C GLY A 136 -9.92 -15.40 16.34
N GLU A 137 -11.21 -15.23 16.16
CA GLU A 137 -11.87 -13.96 15.92
C GLU A 137 -12.32 -13.30 17.24
N LYS A 138 -12.41 -11.97 17.23
CA LYS A 138 -13.00 -11.21 18.35
C LYS A 138 -14.04 -10.22 17.84
N ASP A 139 -15.24 -10.32 18.39
CA ASP A 139 -16.31 -9.36 18.09
C ASP A 139 -15.95 -7.97 18.62
N VAL A 140 -16.08 -6.99 17.73
CA VAL A 140 -15.93 -5.58 18.08
C VAL A 140 -17.27 -5.10 18.63
N THR A 141 -17.28 -4.78 19.93
CA THR A 141 -18.50 -4.45 20.66
C THR A 141 -19.02 -3.04 20.33
N ARG A 142 -20.09 -2.62 21.02
CA ARG A 142 -20.61 -1.25 20.96
C ARG A 142 -19.53 -0.22 21.34
N ASP A 143 -19.58 0.93 20.66
CA ASP A 143 -18.69 2.07 20.88
C ASP A 143 -18.54 2.42 22.37
N PHE A 144 -17.31 2.65 22.80
CA PHE A 144 -17.03 3.29 24.08
C PHE A 144 -17.51 4.75 24.05
N ARG A 145 -17.94 5.26 25.21
CA ARG A 145 -18.48 6.64 25.33
C ARG A 145 -17.52 7.73 24.84
N PHE A 146 -16.21 7.50 24.95
CA PHE A 146 -15.18 8.46 24.56
C PHE A 146 -14.89 8.48 23.05
N GLU A 147 -15.25 7.42 22.31
CA GLU A 147 -14.91 7.28 20.88
C GLU A 147 -15.43 8.45 20.04
N LYS A 148 -16.67 8.88 20.31
CA LYS A 148 -17.26 10.04 19.63
C LYS A 148 -16.40 11.29 19.72
N THR A 149 -15.78 11.53 20.87
CA THR A 149 -14.89 12.68 21.07
C THR A 149 -13.55 12.45 20.40
N VAL A 150 -12.98 11.25 20.52
CA VAL A 150 -11.71 10.88 19.88
C VAL A 150 -11.77 11.02 18.37
N TYR A 151 -12.80 10.49 17.69
CA TYR A 151 -12.92 10.61 16.24
C TYR A 151 -13.08 12.06 15.77
N LYS A 152 -13.75 12.92 16.54
CA LYS A 152 -13.82 14.36 16.23
C LYS A 152 -12.45 15.02 16.35
N ILE A 153 -11.66 14.66 17.37
CA ILE A 153 -10.29 15.14 17.53
C ILE A 153 -9.44 14.65 16.35
N PHE A 154 -9.56 13.38 15.95
CA PHE A 154 -8.90 12.82 14.77
C PHE A 154 -9.22 13.63 13.51
N LEU A 155 -10.49 13.98 13.27
CA LEU A 155 -10.85 14.82 12.13
C LEU A 155 -10.13 16.18 12.15
N VAL A 156 -10.14 16.87 13.30
CA VAL A 156 -9.51 18.19 13.43
C VAL A 156 -8.00 18.10 13.20
N LEU A 157 -7.33 17.14 13.84
CA LEU A 157 -5.88 16.91 13.65
C LEU A 157 -5.55 16.47 12.22
N GLY A 158 -6.42 15.66 11.62
CA GLY A 158 -6.30 15.19 10.24
C GLY A 158 -6.40 16.33 9.23
N ILE A 159 -7.41 17.19 9.35
CA ILE A 159 -7.55 18.37 8.48
C ILE A 159 -6.39 19.33 8.68
N ALA A 160 -6.03 19.64 9.93
CA ALA A 160 -4.95 20.59 10.24
C ALA A 160 -3.59 20.12 9.70
N GLY A 161 -3.20 18.87 9.97
CA GLY A 161 -1.92 18.33 9.50
C GLY A 161 -1.87 18.12 7.98
N THR A 162 -2.99 17.79 7.34
CA THR A 162 -3.11 17.80 5.87
C THR A 162 -2.88 19.21 5.33
N ALA A 163 -3.56 20.22 5.89
CA ALA A 163 -3.40 21.62 5.46
C ALA A 163 -1.97 22.12 5.63
N ILE A 164 -1.30 21.80 6.75
CA ILE A 164 0.10 22.14 6.99
C ILE A 164 1.01 21.51 5.93
N SER A 165 0.82 20.21 5.64
CA SER A 165 1.63 19.50 4.66
C SER A 165 1.44 20.07 3.24
N LEU A 166 0.20 20.34 2.85
CA LEU A 166 -0.12 20.99 1.56
C LEU A 166 0.44 22.41 1.48
N HIS A 167 0.37 23.18 2.56
CA HIS A 167 0.96 24.52 2.61
C HIS A 167 2.48 24.47 2.41
N LYS A 168 3.17 23.50 3.02
CA LYS A 168 4.62 23.28 2.83
C LYS A 168 4.96 22.90 1.39
N ILE A 169 4.18 22.03 0.76
CA ILE A 169 4.31 21.75 -0.68
C ILE A 169 4.17 23.04 -1.48
N GLY A 170 3.14 23.85 -1.20
CA GLY A 170 2.88 25.12 -1.88
C GLY A 170 4.04 26.10 -1.79
N LEU A 171 4.62 26.28 -0.59
CA LEU A 171 5.78 27.15 -0.39
C LEU A 171 7.02 26.62 -1.12
N ASN A 172 7.35 25.35 -0.96
CA ASN A 172 8.58 24.77 -1.49
C ASN A 172 8.57 24.60 -3.02
N THR A 173 7.38 24.51 -3.62
CA THR A 173 7.23 24.45 -5.08
C THR A 173 7.00 25.83 -5.72
N ASN A 174 6.94 26.91 -4.93
CA ASN A 174 6.44 28.21 -5.36
C ASN A 174 5.11 28.08 -6.13
N PHE A 175 4.15 27.38 -5.51
CA PHE A 175 2.85 27.02 -6.08
C PHE A 175 3.00 26.33 -7.45
N LEU A 176 3.83 25.27 -7.49
CA LEU A 176 4.14 24.43 -8.65
C LEU A 176 5.01 25.06 -9.75
N GLN A 177 5.39 26.33 -9.69
CA GLN A 177 6.28 26.92 -10.71
C GLN A 177 7.64 26.23 -10.76
N ASN A 178 8.14 25.79 -9.60
CA ASN A 178 9.42 25.10 -9.48
C ASN A 178 9.27 23.58 -9.47
N PHE A 179 8.07 23.05 -9.69
CA PHE A 179 7.82 21.61 -9.68
C PHE A 179 8.26 20.97 -11.01
N THR A 180 9.13 19.97 -10.91
CA THR A 180 9.53 19.16 -12.07
C THR A 180 9.05 17.72 -11.89
N PHE A 181 8.20 17.26 -12.80
CA PHE A 181 7.79 15.87 -12.86
C PHE A 181 8.88 15.01 -13.53
N ASN A 182 9.81 14.53 -12.71
CA ASN A 182 10.86 13.62 -13.10
C ASN A 182 10.93 12.48 -12.10
N VAL A 183 10.89 11.26 -12.63
CA VAL A 183 10.94 9.99 -11.87
C VAL A 183 12.25 9.25 -12.11
N THR A 184 13.09 9.68 -13.05
CA THR A 184 14.26 8.95 -13.55
C THR A 184 15.53 9.22 -12.75
N THR A 185 15.70 10.44 -12.26
CA THR A 185 16.95 10.89 -11.67
C THR A 185 16.76 11.41 -10.26
N PHE A 186 17.86 11.44 -9.50
CA PHE A 186 17.92 12.13 -8.22
C PHE A 186 17.42 13.57 -8.33
N LYS A 187 16.67 14.00 -7.32
CA LYS A 187 16.22 15.39 -7.13
C LYS A 187 16.12 15.70 -5.63
N PRO A 188 16.30 16.97 -5.23
CA PRO A 188 16.03 17.38 -3.85
C PRO A 188 14.53 17.27 -3.52
N PRO A 189 14.17 17.03 -2.25
CA PRO A 189 12.78 16.91 -1.84
C PRO A 189 12.08 18.28 -1.82
N TYR A 190 10.84 18.32 -2.30
CA TYR A 190 9.92 19.45 -2.11
C TYR A 190 9.15 19.35 -0.80
N LEU A 191 9.07 18.16 -0.21
CA LEU A 191 8.41 17.93 1.07
C LEU A 191 9.34 17.09 1.95
N GLU A 192 9.74 17.63 3.10
CA GLU A 192 10.56 16.86 4.04
C GLU A 192 9.80 15.64 4.53
N PHE A 193 10.54 14.57 4.83
CA PHE A 193 9.98 13.30 5.29
C PHE A 193 9.06 13.44 6.52
N SER A 194 9.36 14.36 7.44
CA SER A 194 8.52 14.66 8.61
C SER A 194 7.11 15.09 8.20
N TYR A 195 6.98 15.88 7.14
CA TYR A 195 5.69 16.30 6.60
C TYR A 195 5.02 15.21 5.75
N VAL A 196 5.79 14.31 5.11
CA VAL A 196 5.23 13.10 4.48
C VAL A 196 4.58 12.19 5.53
N LEU A 197 5.24 11.99 6.68
CA LEU A 197 4.67 11.25 7.80
C LEU A 197 3.46 11.98 8.40
N LEU A 198 3.55 13.30 8.60
CA LEU A 198 2.42 14.09 9.08
C LEU A 198 1.20 13.90 8.16
N LEU A 199 1.38 14.05 6.85
CA LEU A 199 0.32 13.84 5.87
C LEU A 199 -0.26 12.43 5.95
N THR A 200 0.59 11.41 6.08
CA THR A 200 0.18 10.00 6.20
C THR A 200 -0.73 9.78 7.42
N PHE A 201 -0.31 10.20 8.61
CA PHE A 201 -1.12 10.07 9.83
C PHE A 201 -2.36 10.97 9.81
N SER A 202 -2.26 12.16 9.23
CA SER A 202 -3.39 13.05 9.06
C SER A 202 -4.47 12.45 8.17
N LEU A 203 -4.11 11.83 7.05
CA LEU A 203 -5.03 11.13 6.17
C LEU A 203 -5.65 9.92 6.87
N LEU A 204 -4.85 9.13 7.59
CA LEU A 204 -5.36 8.03 8.41
C LEU A 204 -6.45 8.50 9.38
N PHE A 205 -6.23 9.59 10.10
CA PHE A 205 -7.22 10.15 11.03
C PHE A 205 -8.49 10.64 10.34
N VAL A 206 -8.38 11.21 9.13
CA VAL A 206 -9.56 11.56 8.33
C VAL A 206 -10.33 10.30 7.93
N PHE A 207 -9.64 9.24 7.49
CA PHE A 207 -10.28 7.99 7.08
C PHE A 207 -10.98 7.30 8.24
N GLU A 208 -10.33 7.25 9.40
CA GLU A 208 -10.90 6.76 10.67
C GLU A 208 -12.19 7.51 11.04
N PHE A 209 -12.20 8.84 10.91
CA PHE A 209 -13.42 9.63 11.13
C PHE A 209 -14.51 9.32 10.10
N VAL A 210 -14.16 9.15 8.81
CA VAL A 210 -15.12 8.80 7.75
C VAL A 210 -15.76 7.44 8.03
N GLU A 211 -14.99 6.45 8.46
CA GLU A 211 -15.51 5.13 8.85
C GLU A 211 -16.46 5.24 10.04
N TYR A 212 -16.06 5.97 11.08
CA TYR A 212 -16.90 6.26 12.24
C TYR A 212 -18.23 6.93 11.83
N TYR A 213 -18.17 7.96 10.99
CA TYR A 213 -19.36 8.67 10.49
C TYR A 213 -20.29 7.77 9.66
N ARG A 214 -19.73 6.77 8.97
CA ARG A 214 -20.48 5.76 8.23
C ARG A 214 -20.99 4.60 9.10
N HIS A 215 -20.79 4.65 10.41
CA HIS A 215 -21.12 3.57 11.35
C HIS A 215 -20.43 2.24 11.02
N ARG A 216 -19.23 2.30 10.44
CA ARG A 216 -18.39 1.14 10.16
C ARG A 216 -17.30 1.02 11.23
N THR A 217 -16.77 -0.18 11.44
CA THR A 217 -15.54 -0.32 12.24
C THR A 217 -14.32 0.14 11.44
N SER A 218 -13.28 0.54 12.14
CA SER A 218 -12.01 1.05 11.58
C SER A 218 -10.84 0.33 12.23
N LEU A 219 -9.63 0.48 11.69
CA LEU A 219 -8.45 -0.23 12.20
C LEU A 219 -8.16 0.18 13.65
N ILE A 220 -8.20 1.47 13.98
CA ILE A 220 -7.98 1.93 15.36
C ILE A 220 -9.10 1.42 16.27
N LYS A 221 -10.36 1.43 15.82
CA LYS A 221 -11.48 0.90 16.61
C LYS A 221 -11.24 -0.56 16.97
N ASP A 222 -10.88 -1.38 16.00
CA ASP A 222 -10.76 -2.83 16.16
C ASP A 222 -9.61 -3.16 17.12
N VAL A 223 -8.49 -2.45 17.00
CA VAL A 223 -7.37 -2.53 17.93
C VAL A 223 -7.77 -2.12 19.36
N ILE A 224 -8.50 -1.00 19.54
CA ILE A 224 -8.97 -0.54 20.86
C ILE A 224 -9.90 -1.56 21.52
N HIS A 225 -10.71 -2.28 20.73
CA HIS A 225 -11.58 -3.35 21.22
C HIS A 225 -10.85 -4.70 21.38
N GLY A 226 -9.55 -4.74 21.07
CA GLY A 226 -8.67 -5.87 21.26
C GLY A 226 -8.74 -6.93 20.15
N TYR A 227 -9.29 -6.59 18.98
CA TYR A 227 -9.15 -7.40 17.77
C TYR A 227 -7.89 -6.96 17.02
N TRP A 228 -6.76 -7.57 17.38
CA TRP A 228 -5.43 -7.20 16.90
C TRP A 228 -5.04 -7.86 15.57
N ASN A 229 -5.79 -8.88 15.12
CA ASN A 229 -5.44 -9.67 13.93
C ASN A 229 -5.22 -8.81 12.68
N PRO A 230 -6.05 -7.78 12.36
CA PRO A 230 -5.80 -6.90 11.22
C PRO A 230 -4.43 -6.21 11.28
N LEU A 231 -4.05 -5.68 12.44
CA LEU A 231 -2.77 -5.00 12.61
C LEU A 231 -1.59 -5.98 12.51
N VAL A 232 -1.72 -7.15 13.14
CA VAL A 232 -0.70 -8.20 13.06
C VAL A 232 -0.55 -8.71 11.62
N ALA A 233 -1.66 -8.90 10.90
CA ALA A 233 -1.67 -9.30 9.49
C ALA A 233 -0.90 -8.29 8.64
N ILE A 234 -1.16 -6.99 8.81
CA ILE A 234 -0.44 -5.90 8.12
C ILE A 234 1.06 -5.99 8.40
N VAL A 235 1.47 -6.11 9.66
CA VAL A 235 2.90 -6.16 10.02
C VAL A 235 3.56 -7.41 9.42
N LEU A 236 2.93 -8.58 9.55
CA LEU A 236 3.50 -9.83 9.03
C LEU A 236 3.64 -9.79 7.50
N ILE A 237 2.58 -9.43 6.79
CA ILE A 237 2.61 -9.47 5.33
C ILE A 237 3.51 -8.38 4.74
N SER A 238 3.54 -7.19 5.36
CA SER A 238 4.42 -6.11 4.91
C SER A 238 5.89 -6.46 5.12
N VAL A 239 6.26 -7.17 6.20
CA VAL A 239 7.63 -7.66 6.39
C VAL A 239 7.97 -8.73 5.36
N VAL A 240 7.10 -9.73 5.14
CA VAL A 240 7.35 -10.81 4.18
C VAL A 240 7.50 -10.27 2.76
N LEU A 241 6.54 -9.44 2.31
CA LEU A 241 6.61 -8.87 0.97
C LEU A 241 7.70 -7.81 0.85
N GLY A 242 7.95 -7.03 1.89
CA GLY A 242 9.04 -6.05 1.91
C GLY A 242 10.40 -6.72 1.73
N ILE A 243 10.67 -7.81 2.44
CA ILE A 243 11.91 -8.60 2.26
C ILE A 243 12.01 -9.14 0.83
N TYR A 244 10.93 -9.70 0.30
CA TYR A 244 10.94 -10.27 -1.05
C TYR A 244 11.14 -9.20 -2.13
N MET A 245 10.35 -8.13 -2.08
CA MET A 245 10.37 -7.02 -3.04
C MET A 245 11.71 -6.28 -2.99
N GLU A 246 12.24 -6.00 -1.80
CA GLU A 246 13.55 -5.35 -1.69
C GLU A 246 14.71 -6.30 -1.98
N GLY A 247 14.56 -7.59 -1.70
CA GLY A 247 15.50 -8.62 -2.15
C GLY A 247 15.68 -8.62 -3.66
N GLN A 248 14.59 -8.40 -4.42
CA GLN A 248 14.61 -8.19 -5.87
C GLN A 248 15.20 -6.84 -6.26
N ASN A 249 14.77 -5.78 -5.58
CA ASN A 249 15.16 -4.44 -5.96
C ASN A 249 16.64 -4.15 -5.70
N LEU A 250 17.21 -4.56 -4.56
CA LEU A 250 18.58 -4.18 -4.17
C LEU A 250 19.65 -4.51 -5.22
N PRO A 251 19.69 -5.72 -5.82
CA PRO A 251 20.68 -6.05 -6.85
C PRO A 251 20.42 -5.36 -8.19
N ILE A 252 19.15 -5.15 -8.54
CA ILE A 252 18.74 -4.58 -9.84
C ILE A 252 18.81 -3.05 -9.82
N ARG A 253 18.52 -2.45 -8.67
CA ARG A 253 18.27 -1.03 -8.43
C ARG A 253 17.13 -0.49 -9.31
N LEU A 254 16.02 -1.23 -9.36
CA LEU A 254 14.82 -0.84 -10.10
C LEU A 254 14.25 0.50 -9.58
N TRP A 255 14.28 0.69 -8.27
CA TRP A 255 14.21 1.99 -7.61
C TRP A 255 15.39 2.19 -6.65
N VAL A 256 15.81 3.44 -6.50
CA VAL A 256 16.93 3.84 -5.64
C VAL A 256 16.43 4.79 -4.57
N TYR A 257 16.56 4.39 -3.30
CA TYR A 257 16.18 5.22 -2.16
C TYR A 257 17.15 6.39 -1.94
N VAL A 258 16.58 7.57 -1.73
CA VAL A 258 17.29 8.83 -1.49
C VAL A 258 16.50 9.74 -0.56
N ASN A 259 17.16 10.71 0.07
CA ASN A 259 16.51 11.73 0.93
C ASN A 259 15.80 11.16 2.18
N TRP A 260 16.08 9.91 2.57
CA TRP A 260 15.56 9.35 3.81
C TRP A 260 16.33 9.90 5.01
N PRO A 261 15.66 10.22 6.13
CA PRO A 261 16.39 10.49 7.37
C PRO A 261 17.23 9.28 7.76
N TRP A 262 18.45 9.54 8.26
CA TRP A 262 19.40 8.49 8.62
C TRP A 262 19.65 7.48 7.49
N GLN A 263 19.70 7.93 6.24
CA GLN A 263 19.91 7.08 5.06
C GLN A 263 21.17 6.19 5.15
N GLU A 264 22.17 6.59 5.95
CA GLU A 264 23.38 5.80 6.20
C GLU A 264 23.18 4.61 7.14
N VAL A 265 22.13 4.61 7.96
CA VAL A 265 21.79 3.48 8.85
C VAL A 265 21.03 2.44 8.05
N LYS A 266 21.74 1.38 7.64
CA LYS A 266 21.23 0.37 6.71
C LYS A 266 21.16 -1.03 7.34
N ILE A 267 20.12 -1.78 6.97
CA ILE A 267 19.97 -3.21 7.24
C ILE A 267 19.82 -3.91 5.89
N PHE A 268 20.66 -4.90 5.60
CA PHE A 268 20.74 -5.57 4.29
C PHE A 268 20.90 -4.62 3.09
N GLY A 269 21.49 -3.43 3.29
CA GLY A 269 21.65 -2.41 2.25
C GLY A 269 20.47 -1.44 2.10
N LEU A 270 19.39 -1.62 2.84
CA LEU A 270 18.21 -0.74 2.84
C LEU A 270 18.25 0.25 4.01
N PRO A 271 17.88 1.53 3.81
CA PRO A 271 17.69 2.45 4.93
C PRO A 271 16.67 1.90 5.92
N ILE A 272 16.99 1.91 7.22
CA ILE A 272 16.14 1.31 8.26
C ILE A 272 14.70 1.88 8.25
N LEU A 273 14.55 3.17 7.95
CA LEU A 273 13.24 3.82 7.92
C LEU A 273 12.34 3.32 6.78
N VAL A 274 12.91 2.83 5.66
CA VAL A 274 12.11 2.20 4.60
C VAL A 274 11.38 0.99 5.16
N LEU A 275 12.09 0.15 5.93
CA LEU A 275 11.53 -1.07 6.54
C LEU A 275 10.43 -0.74 7.57
N VAL A 276 10.63 0.32 8.36
CA VAL A 276 9.68 0.76 9.39
C VAL A 276 8.43 1.39 8.79
N VAL A 277 8.55 2.11 7.67
CA VAL A 277 7.43 2.80 7.01
C VAL A 277 6.65 1.89 6.08
N TRP A 278 7.20 0.77 5.64
CA TRP A 278 6.53 -0.15 4.72
C TRP A 278 5.10 -0.56 5.16
N PRO A 279 4.87 -0.93 6.43
CA PRO A 279 3.52 -1.25 6.92
C PRO A 279 2.54 -0.07 6.82
N LEU A 280 3.01 1.18 6.80
CA LEU A 280 2.13 2.35 6.68
C LEU A 280 1.43 2.42 5.33
N GLN A 281 2.01 1.85 4.27
CA GLN A 281 1.34 1.77 2.97
C GLN A 281 0.10 0.88 3.02
N TYR A 282 0.19 -0.24 3.74
CA TYR A 282 -0.94 -1.13 4.00
C TYR A 282 -2.01 -0.43 4.83
N VAL A 283 -1.61 0.16 5.98
CA VAL A 283 -2.54 0.88 6.86
C VAL A 283 -3.28 1.96 6.08
N LEU A 284 -2.54 2.83 5.38
CA LEU A 284 -3.12 3.98 4.72
C LEU A 284 -4.03 3.57 3.55
N PHE A 285 -3.61 2.63 2.71
CA PHE A 285 -4.42 2.20 1.58
C PHE A 285 -5.67 1.45 2.01
N LEU A 286 -5.56 0.51 2.94
CA LEU A 286 -6.70 -0.29 3.37
C LEU A 286 -7.73 0.59 4.12
N SER A 287 -7.28 1.52 4.97
CA SER A 287 -8.16 2.52 5.60
C SER A 287 -8.82 3.43 4.56
N PHE A 288 -8.08 3.88 3.53
CA PHE A 288 -8.64 4.66 2.43
C PHE A 288 -9.69 3.86 1.64
N TYR A 289 -9.36 2.63 1.25
CA TYR A 289 -10.25 1.78 0.48
C TYR A 289 -11.53 1.46 1.27
N ARG A 290 -11.46 1.33 2.59
CA ARG A 290 -12.66 1.11 3.41
C ARG A 290 -13.47 2.37 3.69
N ALA A 291 -12.81 3.49 3.94
CA ALA A 291 -13.45 4.79 4.14
C ALA A 291 -14.26 5.20 2.90
N PHE A 292 -13.76 4.92 1.69
CA PHE A 292 -14.38 5.34 0.43
C PHE A 292 -14.85 4.21 -0.47
N GLY A 293 -14.72 2.96 -0.06
CA GLY A 293 -15.15 1.78 -0.81
C GLY A 293 -16.64 1.45 -0.64
N ASP A 294 -17.04 0.37 -1.29
CA ASP A 294 -18.40 -0.17 -1.25
C ASP A 294 -18.60 -1.11 -0.04
N ARG A 295 -19.57 -2.01 -0.11
CA ARG A 295 -19.84 -2.99 0.95
C ARG A 295 -18.74 -4.05 1.07
N ARG A 296 -18.03 -4.38 -0.02
CA ARG A 296 -16.97 -5.41 0.00
C ARG A 296 -15.80 -4.98 0.88
N SER A 297 -15.47 -3.70 0.87
CA SER A 297 -14.44 -3.14 1.75
C SER A 297 -14.77 -3.23 3.25
N GLU A 298 -16.04 -3.43 3.62
CA GLU A 298 -16.44 -3.61 5.02
C GLU A 298 -15.91 -4.93 5.60
N GLU A 299 -15.50 -5.88 4.76
CA GLU A 299 -15.02 -7.19 5.20
C GLU A 299 -13.55 -7.17 5.66
N LEU A 300 -12.77 -6.14 5.28
CA LEU A 300 -11.32 -6.08 5.53
C LEU A 300 -10.93 -6.20 7.01
N TRP A 301 -11.64 -5.49 7.89
CA TRP A 301 -11.36 -5.45 9.32
C TRP A 301 -12.35 -6.25 10.15
N THR A 302 -13.41 -6.78 9.56
CA THR A 302 -14.41 -7.52 10.34
C THR A 302 -14.00 -8.97 10.50
N PRO A 303 -14.22 -9.57 11.68
CA PRO A 303 -14.14 -11.01 11.85
C PRO A 303 -14.90 -11.77 10.77
N THR A 304 -14.33 -12.87 10.29
CA THR A 304 -14.86 -13.69 9.19
C THR A 304 -16.05 -14.56 9.63
N LYS A 305 -17.09 -13.96 10.23
CA LYS A 305 -18.39 -14.62 10.47
C LYS A 305 -19.57 -13.79 9.99
N LEU A 306 -20.02 -14.14 8.79
CA LEU A 306 -21.45 -14.28 8.48
C LEU A 306 -21.70 -15.77 8.24
N LYS A 307 -22.16 -16.47 9.28
CA LYS A 307 -22.96 -17.70 9.18
C LYS A 307 -24.21 -17.51 10.02
#